data_AF-A0A1R2BWA6-F1
#
_entry.id   AF-A0A1R2BWA6-F1
#
_cell.length_a   1.000
_cell.length_b   1.000
_cell.length_c   1.000
_cell.angle_alpha   90.00
_cell.angle_beta   90.00
_cell.angle_gamma   90.00
#
_symmetry.space_group_name_H-M   'P 1'
#
loop_
_entity.id
_entity.type
_entity.pdbx_description
1 polymer ?
#
loop_
_entity_poly.entity_id
_entity_poly.type
_entity_poly.pdbx_seq_one_letter_code
_entity_poly.pdbx_strand_id
1 'polypeptide(L)'
;MSGCDKLATLKCTCKEEYKLCDWHMKKHSAVVGCYYKSFDKATLMLAIKDKLNALDNLSTETIQLASRMIIEINSYLKKNLAYIKKRKNQMYNFISENKNEQVDNIVSWAKSLEPLNRNRSDFICCMENLLYIDQNSLSELIDIKKLKNKIEELESIYGGAKNTIKKQEEELIKYKEMHENKLNEIKEIEKKYSEEVKQYEANLQSKQNSLDQACIRIKKLESDIANIKIEEAKKFQNLRLKFVYPSIGNF
;
A
#
# COMPACT_ATOMS: atom_id res chain seq x y z
N MET A 1 -74.91 -13.32 -43.34
CA MET A 1 -75.12 -14.23 -42.18
C MET A 1 -75.84 -13.44 -41.11
N SER A 2 -77.17 -13.48 -41.13
CA SER A 2 -78.06 -12.84 -40.15
C SER A 2 -78.86 -13.95 -39.46
N GLY A 3 -79.00 -13.89 -38.13
CA GLY A 3 -79.82 -14.83 -37.36
C GLY A 3 -79.07 -15.77 -36.42
N CYS A 4 -77.99 -15.34 -35.78
CA CYS A 4 -77.48 -16.04 -34.61
C CYS A 4 -77.92 -15.31 -33.35
N ASP A 5 -78.78 -15.95 -32.56
CA ASP A 5 -79.28 -15.39 -31.30
C ASP A 5 -78.28 -15.56 -30.13
N LYS A 6 -77.16 -16.26 -30.38
CA LYS A 6 -76.11 -16.45 -29.38
C LYS A 6 -75.21 -15.22 -29.30
N LEU A 7 -74.98 -14.74 -28.08
CA LEU A 7 -74.10 -13.61 -27.80
C LEU A 7 -72.70 -13.85 -28.39
N ALA A 8 -72.18 -12.85 -29.10
CA ALA A 8 -70.79 -12.87 -29.56
C ALA A 8 -69.86 -12.61 -28.38
N THR A 9 -68.92 -13.52 -28.13
CA THR A 9 -67.96 -13.45 -27.02
C THR A 9 -66.50 -13.57 -27.49
N LEU A 10 -66.27 -13.93 -28.75
CA LEU A 10 -64.95 -14.13 -29.33
C LEU A 10 -64.66 -13.17 -30.49
N LYS A 11 -63.42 -12.68 -30.55
CA LYS A 11 -62.92 -11.75 -31.55
C LYS A 11 -61.75 -12.39 -32.29
N CYS A 12 -61.77 -12.40 -33.63
CA CYS A 12 -60.70 -12.96 -34.44
C CYS A 12 -59.52 -11.98 -34.63
N THR A 13 -58.37 -12.49 -35.08
CA THR A 13 -57.18 -11.68 -35.45
C THR A 13 -57.18 -11.18 -36.90
N CYS A 14 -58.25 -11.41 -37.67
CA CYS A 14 -58.39 -10.86 -39.03
C CYS A 14 -58.44 -9.33 -39.02
N LYS A 15 -58.11 -8.69 -40.15
CA LYS A 15 -58.11 -7.21 -40.29
C LYS A 15 -59.44 -6.55 -39.90
N GLU A 16 -60.55 -7.25 -40.14
CA GLU A 16 -61.91 -6.78 -39.86
C GLU A 16 -62.40 -7.12 -38.45
N GLU A 17 -61.59 -7.88 -37.69
CA GLU A 17 -61.79 -8.06 -36.25
C GLU A 17 -63.20 -8.58 -35.86
N TYR A 18 -63.75 -9.49 -36.66
CA TYR A 18 -65.08 -10.05 -36.50
C TYR A 18 -65.33 -10.56 -35.07
N LYS A 19 -66.50 -10.18 -34.55
CA LYS A 19 -67.04 -10.62 -33.26
C LYS A 19 -68.11 -11.68 -33.48
N LEU A 20 -67.86 -12.89 -33.01
CA LEU A 20 -68.72 -14.05 -33.26
C LEU A 20 -68.95 -14.84 -31.95
N CYS A 21 -70.01 -15.64 -31.91
CA CYS A 21 -70.18 -16.64 -30.87
C CYS A 21 -69.23 -17.83 -31.10
N ASP A 22 -69.04 -18.69 -30.09
CA ASP A 22 -68.05 -19.79 -30.14
C ASP A 22 -68.13 -20.67 -31.40
N TRP A 23 -69.34 -21.10 -31.77
CA TRP A 23 -69.53 -21.94 -32.94
C TRP A 23 -69.18 -21.23 -34.26
N HIS A 24 -69.64 -19.98 -34.42
CA HIS A 24 -69.34 -19.19 -35.61
C HIS A 24 -67.85 -18.83 -35.68
N MET A 25 -67.21 -18.61 -34.54
CA MET A 25 -65.77 -18.34 -34.49
C MET A 25 -64.94 -19.57 -34.87
N LYS A 26 -65.29 -20.76 -34.38
CA LYS A 26 -64.64 -22.02 -34.78
C LYS A 26 -64.76 -22.27 -36.28
N LYS A 27 -65.95 -22.03 -36.85
CA LYS A 27 -66.16 -22.14 -38.30
C LYS A 27 -65.34 -21.11 -39.08
N HIS A 28 -65.33 -19.86 -38.63
CA HIS A 28 -64.53 -18.79 -39.24
C HIS A 28 -63.03 -19.12 -39.18
N SER A 29 -62.52 -19.52 -38.02
CA SER A 29 -61.12 -19.93 -37.82
C SER A 29 -60.73 -21.13 -38.67
N ALA A 30 -61.60 -22.15 -38.80
CA ALA A 30 -61.34 -23.31 -39.64
C ALA A 30 -61.26 -22.98 -41.14
N VAL A 31 -61.99 -21.97 -41.61
CA VAL A 31 -61.99 -21.53 -43.02
C VAL A 31 -60.85 -20.57 -43.31
N VAL A 32 -60.61 -19.61 -42.42
CA VAL A 32 -59.67 -18.49 -42.62
C VAL A 32 -58.29 -18.79 -42.03
N GLY A 33 -58.17 -19.77 -41.14
CA GLY A 33 -56.93 -20.12 -40.45
C GLY A 33 -56.52 -19.08 -39.39
N CYS A 34 -57.44 -18.25 -38.90
CA CYS A 34 -57.11 -17.17 -37.98
C CYS A 34 -57.19 -17.59 -36.50
N TYR A 35 -56.39 -16.95 -35.65
CA TYR A 35 -56.53 -17.05 -34.21
C TYR A 35 -57.69 -16.19 -33.71
N TYR A 36 -58.17 -16.49 -32.51
CA TYR A 36 -59.23 -15.73 -31.86
C TYR A 36 -59.05 -15.69 -30.34
N LYS A 37 -59.59 -14.66 -29.71
CA LYS A 37 -59.58 -14.48 -28.25
C LYS A 37 -60.95 -14.07 -27.74
N SER A 38 -61.21 -14.32 -26.47
CA SER A 38 -62.40 -13.76 -25.82
C SER A 38 -62.30 -12.24 -25.77
N PHE A 39 -63.39 -11.55 -26.13
CA PHE A 39 -63.58 -10.12 -25.87
C PHE A 39 -64.73 -9.89 -24.88
N ASP A 40 -65.34 -10.96 -24.39
CA ASP A 40 -66.31 -10.88 -23.31
C ASP A 40 -65.65 -10.26 -22.08
N LYS A 41 -66.30 -9.22 -21.56
CA LYS A 41 -65.77 -8.41 -20.47
C LYS A 41 -65.60 -9.25 -19.20
N ALA A 42 -66.51 -10.19 -18.92
CA ALA A 42 -66.41 -11.04 -17.73
C ALA A 42 -65.20 -11.97 -17.80
N THR A 43 -64.96 -12.60 -18.96
CA THR A 43 -63.79 -13.46 -19.19
C THR A 43 -62.48 -12.69 -19.08
N LEU A 44 -62.40 -11.48 -19.66
CA LEU A 44 -61.23 -10.62 -19.54
C LEU A 44 -61.00 -10.16 -18.10
N MET A 45 -62.07 -9.81 -17.36
CA MET A 45 -61.98 -9.40 -15.96
C MET A 45 -61.53 -10.54 -15.06
N LEU A 46 -61.96 -11.78 -15.30
CA LEU A 46 -61.47 -12.96 -14.59
C LEU A 46 -59.97 -13.16 -14.83
N ALA A 47 -59.52 -13.11 -16.08
CA ALA A 47 -58.11 -13.23 -16.40
C ALA A 47 -57.25 -12.12 -15.76
N ILE A 48 -57.74 -10.87 -15.77
CA ILE A 48 -57.09 -9.74 -15.08
C ILE A 48 -57.02 -10.00 -13.58
N LYS A 49 -58.13 -10.44 -12.97
CA LYS A 49 -58.20 -10.72 -11.54
C LYS A 49 -57.23 -11.81 -11.13
N ASP A 50 -57.13 -12.89 -11.90
CA ASP A 50 -56.17 -13.97 -11.63
C ASP A 50 -54.72 -13.47 -11.66
N LYS A 51 -54.38 -12.54 -12.58
CA LYS A 51 -53.06 -11.91 -12.63
C LYS A 51 -52.81 -10.94 -11.48
N LEU A 52 -53.83 -10.17 -11.07
CA LEU A 52 -53.73 -9.28 -9.90
C LEU A 52 -53.59 -10.07 -8.61
N ASN A 53 -54.33 -11.17 -8.46
CA ASN A 53 -54.24 -12.07 -7.30
C ASN A 53 -52.80 -12.59 -7.11
N ALA A 54 -52.04 -12.82 -8.20
CA ALA A 54 -50.64 -13.22 -8.09
C ALA A 54 -49.77 -12.12 -7.44
N LEU A 55 -50.03 -10.85 -7.75
CA LEU A 55 -49.35 -9.70 -7.14
C LEU A 55 -49.80 -9.48 -5.69
N ASP A 56 -51.08 -9.69 -5.39
CA ASP A 56 -51.62 -9.63 -4.02
C ASP A 56 -51.02 -10.74 -3.14
N ASN A 57 -50.86 -11.95 -3.70
CA ASN A 57 -50.17 -13.06 -3.03
C ASN A 57 -48.70 -12.70 -2.76
N LEU A 58 -47.96 -12.18 -3.74
CA LEU A 58 -46.57 -11.74 -3.54
C LEU A 58 -46.46 -10.66 -2.45
N SER A 59 -47.39 -9.70 -2.44
CA SER A 59 -47.45 -8.65 -1.41
C SER A 59 -47.67 -9.26 -0.02
N THR A 60 -48.58 -10.22 0.08
CA THR A 60 -48.89 -10.94 1.32
C THR A 60 -47.69 -11.74 1.81
N GLU A 61 -47.02 -12.49 0.93
CA GLU A 61 -45.82 -13.26 1.26
C GLU A 61 -44.67 -12.37 1.74
N THR A 62 -44.49 -11.20 1.12
CA THR A 62 -43.47 -10.21 1.52
C THR A 62 -43.75 -9.67 2.93
N ILE A 63 -45.00 -9.34 3.24
CA ILE A 63 -45.42 -8.91 4.59
C ILE A 63 -45.20 -10.03 5.61
N GLN A 64 -45.52 -11.27 5.25
CA GLN A 64 -45.31 -12.43 6.13
C GLN A 64 -43.83 -12.67 6.40
N LEU A 65 -42.98 -12.56 5.39
CA LEU A 65 -41.53 -12.70 5.53
C LEU A 65 -40.97 -11.64 6.49
N ALA A 66 -41.29 -10.36 6.27
CA ALA A 66 -40.89 -9.28 7.16
C ALA A 66 -41.37 -9.54 8.61
N SER A 67 -42.61 -10.00 8.78
CA SER A 67 -43.16 -10.35 10.08
C SER A 67 -42.37 -11.46 10.78
N ARG A 68 -41.98 -12.51 10.05
CA ARG A 68 -41.13 -13.60 10.58
C ARG A 68 -39.75 -13.08 11.00
N MET A 69 -39.13 -12.20 10.22
CA MET A 69 -37.84 -11.60 10.55
C MET A 69 -37.92 -10.76 11.84
N ILE A 70 -38.97 -9.97 12.02
CA ILE A 70 -39.21 -9.19 13.25
C ILE A 70 -39.32 -10.12 14.46
N ILE A 71 -40.02 -11.25 14.33
CA ILE A 71 -40.15 -12.25 15.41
C ILE A 71 -38.77 -12.81 15.79
N GLU A 72 -37.95 -13.18 14.81
CA GLU A 72 -36.60 -13.71 15.05
C GLU A 72 -35.69 -12.66 15.71
N ILE A 73 -35.67 -11.42 15.20
CA ILE A 73 -34.90 -10.32 15.79
C ILE A 73 -35.29 -10.13 17.27
N ASN A 74 -36.59 -10.12 17.57
CA ASN A 74 -37.08 -9.99 18.94
C ASN A 74 -36.72 -11.19 19.81
N SER A 75 -36.70 -12.41 19.26
CA SER A 75 -36.24 -13.62 19.95
C SER A 75 -34.77 -13.51 20.36
N TYR A 76 -33.90 -13.10 19.44
CA TYR A 76 -32.48 -12.89 19.74
C TYR A 76 -32.25 -11.75 20.73
N LEU A 77 -33.00 -10.66 20.64
CA LEU A 77 -32.95 -9.57 21.63
C LEU A 77 -33.26 -10.09 23.04
N LYS A 78 -34.34 -10.87 23.19
CA LYS A 78 -34.70 -11.49 24.48
C LYS A 78 -33.59 -12.39 25.01
N LYS A 79 -33.00 -13.25 24.17
CA LYS A 79 -31.87 -14.12 24.54
C LYS A 79 -30.65 -13.30 25.00
N ASN A 80 -30.30 -12.25 24.28
CA ASN A 80 -29.18 -11.36 24.63
C ASN A 80 -29.41 -10.65 25.97
N LEU A 81 -30.59 -10.10 26.19
CA LEU A 81 -30.94 -9.44 27.45
C LEU A 81 -30.92 -10.41 28.64
N ALA A 82 -31.43 -11.63 28.46
CA ALA A 82 -31.36 -12.67 29.47
C ALA A 82 -29.90 -13.04 29.81
N TYR A 83 -29.04 -13.15 28.79
CA TYR A 83 -27.62 -13.43 28.97
C TYR A 83 -26.90 -12.28 29.70
N ILE A 84 -27.17 -11.02 29.33
CA ILE A 84 -26.64 -9.84 30.04
C ILE A 84 -27.08 -9.86 31.51
N LYS A 85 -28.35 -10.17 31.79
CA LYS A 85 -28.85 -10.29 33.17
C LYS A 85 -28.11 -11.39 33.94
N LYS A 86 -27.86 -12.55 33.32
CA LYS A 86 -27.05 -13.62 33.91
C LYS A 86 -25.64 -13.15 34.25
N ARG A 87 -24.98 -12.41 33.35
CA ARG A 87 -23.64 -11.83 33.58
C ARG A 87 -23.65 -10.79 34.71
N LYS A 88 -24.67 -9.94 34.81
CA LYS A 88 -24.84 -9.00 35.95
C LYS A 88 -24.95 -9.75 37.28
N ASN A 89 -25.75 -10.82 37.33
CA ASN A 89 -25.89 -11.64 38.54
C ASN A 89 -24.56 -12.32 38.94
N GLN A 90 -23.80 -12.84 37.97
CA GLN A 90 -22.46 -13.39 38.24
C GLN A 90 -21.52 -12.33 38.83
N MET A 91 -21.57 -11.11 38.30
CA MET A 91 -20.77 -9.99 38.79
C MET A 91 -21.12 -9.65 40.25
N TYR A 92 -22.41 -9.61 40.62
CA TYR A 92 -22.82 -9.41 42.01
C TYR A 92 -22.24 -10.48 42.94
N ASN A 93 -22.29 -11.76 42.55
CA ASN A 93 -21.72 -12.84 43.35
C ASN A 93 -20.20 -12.69 43.51
N PHE A 94 -19.48 -12.35 42.44
CA PHE A 94 -18.03 -12.13 42.51
C PHE A 94 -17.66 -10.94 43.40
N ILE A 95 -18.44 -9.86 43.38
CA ILE A 95 -18.25 -8.73 44.29
C ILE A 95 -18.41 -9.18 45.75
N SER A 96 -19.48 -9.93 46.06
CA SER A 96 -19.70 -10.47 47.41
C SER A 96 -18.59 -11.44 47.88
N GLU A 97 -17.91 -12.09 46.94
CA GLU A 97 -16.81 -13.02 47.19
C GLU A 97 -15.41 -12.34 47.13
N ASN A 98 -15.33 -11.01 46.99
CA ASN A 98 -14.08 -10.24 46.82
C ASN A 98 -13.21 -10.70 45.62
N LYS A 99 -13.85 -11.19 44.56
CA LYS A 99 -13.23 -11.69 43.32
C LYS A 99 -13.08 -10.58 42.27
N ASN A 100 -12.26 -9.58 42.57
CA ASN A 100 -12.14 -8.36 41.77
C ASN A 100 -11.66 -8.61 40.33
N GLU A 101 -10.71 -9.54 40.12
CA GLU A 101 -10.22 -9.87 38.78
C GLU A 101 -11.33 -10.42 37.87
N GLN A 102 -12.22 -11.26 38.40
CA GLN A 102 -13.34 -11.82 37.65
C GLN A 102 -14.38 -10.75 37.31
N VAL A 103 -14.57 -9.75 38.17
CA VAL A 103 -15.41 -8.58 37.90
C VAL A 103 -14.81 -7.75 36.75
N ASP A 104 -13.53 -7.45 36.82
CA ASP A 104 -12.82 -6.68 35.78
C ASP A 104 -12.84 -7.40 34.42
N ASN A 105 -12.76 -8.73 34.42
CA ASN A 105 -12.90 -9.55 33.22
C ASN A 105 -14.30 -9.41 32.58
N ILE A 106 -15.38 -9.38 33.38
CA ILE A 106 -16.73 -9.16 32.87
C ILE A 106 -16.88 -7.74 32.30
N VAL A 107 -16.31 -6.73 32.97
CA VAL A 107 -16.36 -5.34 32.50
C VAL A 107 -15.61 -5.18 31.18
N SER A 108 -14.40 -5.75 31.09
CA SER A 108 -13.59 -5.74 29.87
C SER A 108 -14.29 -6.44 28.72
N TRP A 109 -14.88 -7.61 28.96
CA TRP A 109 -15.71 -8.32 27.97
C TRP A 109 -16.91 -7.46 27.51
N ALA A 110 -17.62 -6.81 28.43
CA ALA A 110 -18.78 -6.00 28.05
C ALA A 110 -18.37 -4.80 27.17
N LYS A 111 -17.24 -4.16 27.49
CA LYS A 111 -16.66 -3.06 26.70
C LYS A 111 -16.24 -3.53 25.31
N SER A 112 -15.71 -4.74 25.16
CA SER A 112 -15.24 -5.26 23.87
C SER A 112 -16.36 -5.64 22.89
N LEU A 113 -17.64 -5.68 23.30
CA LEU A 113 -18.74 -6.14 22.44
C LEU A 113 -19.23 -5.11 21.43
N GLU A 114 -19.06 -3.82 21.74
CA GLU A 114 -19.44 -2.64 20.95
C GLU A 114 -20.58 -2.88 19.93
N PRO A 115 -21.80 -3.27 20.36
CA PRO A 115 -22.82 -3.76 19.44
C PRO A 115 -23.31 -2.70 18.43
N LEU A 116 -23.15 -1.42 18.76
CA LEU A 116 -23.47 -0.30 17.88
C LEU A 116 -22.43 -0.05 16.79
N ASN A 117 -21.19 -0.53 16.98
CA ASN A 117 -20.09 -0.40 16.03
C ASN A 117 -20.04 -1.59 15.05
N ARG A 118 -20.96 -2.56 15.18
CA ARG A 118 -21.05 -3.69 14.25
C ARG A 118 -21.42 -3.19 12.86
N ASN A 119 -20.91 -3.89 11.84
CA ASN A 119 -21.05 -3.46 10.45
C ASN A 119 -22.52 -3.38 9.99
N ARG A 120 -23.06 -2.16 10.00
CA ARG A 120 -24.43 -1.88 9.55
C ARG A 120 -24.65 -2.24 8.08
N SER A 121 -23.59 -2.17 7.25
CA SER A 121 -23.70 -2.47 5.82
C SER A 121 -23.97 -3.95 5.53
N ASP A 122 -23.52 -4.86 6.41
CA ASP A 122 -23.80 -6.29 6.25
C ASP A 122 -25.25 -6.61 6.59
N PHE A 123 -25.79 -5.99 7.64
CA PHE A 123 -27.22 -6.10 7.94
C PHE A 123 -28.07 -5.57 6.78
N ILE A 124 -27.78 -4.36 6.29
CA ILE A 124 -28.52 -3.76 5.16
C ILE A 124 -28.47 -4.67 3.93
N CYS A 125 -27.29 -5.18 3.58
CA CYS A 125 -27.12 -6.07 2.42
C CYS A 125 -27.91 -7.38 2.57
N CYS A 126 -27.93 -7.97 3.77
CA CYS A 126 -28.78 -9.15 4.03
C CYS A 126 -30.26 -8.82 3.91
N MET A 127 -30.71 -7.64 4.38
CA MET A 127 -32.10 -7.21 4.25
C MET A 127 -32.49 -7.00 2.79
N GLU A 128 -31.63 -6.35 2.01
CA GLU A 128 -31.83 -6.12 0.57
C GLU A 128 -31.93 -7.45 -0.17
N ASN A 129 -31.01 -8.39 0.07
CA ASN A 129 -31.08 -9.71 -0.57
C ASN A 129 -32.36 -10.50 -0.23
N LEU A 130 -32.94 -10.29 0.94
CA LEU A 130 -34.11 -11.06 1.41
C LEU A 130 -35.45 -10.43 1.05
N LEU A 131 -35.55 -9.10 1.02
CA LEU A 131 -36.81 -8.38 0.86
C LEU A 131 -36.95 -7.63 -0.46
N TYR A 132 -35.87 -7.48 -1.22
CA TYR A 132 -35.87 -6.65 -2.41
C TYR A 132 -36.32 -7.46 -3.65
N ILE A 133 -37.41 -7.01 -4.28
CA ILE A 133 -38.09 -7.73 -5.36
C ILE A 133 -37.63 -7.25 -6.75
N ASP A 134 -37.13 -6.02 -6.86
CA ASP A 134 -36.65 -5.47 -8.12
C ASP A 134 -35.20 -5.91 -8.40
N GLN A 135 -35.05 -6.84 -9.34
CA GLN A 135 -33.75 -7.45 -9.65
C GLN A 135 -32.77 -6.49 -10.33
N ASN A 136 -33.27 -5.51 -11.08
CA ASN A 136 -32.40 -4.57 -11.80
C ASN A 136 -31.63 -3.68 -10.81
N SER A 137 -32.33 -3.20 -9.80
CA SER A 137 -31.77 -2.35 -8.75
C SER A 137 -30.96 -3.17 -7.72
N LEU A 138 -31.23 -4.47 -7.54
CA LEU A 138 -30.35 -5.35 -6.73
C LEU A 138 -28.95 -5.51 -7.35
N SER A 139 -28.86 -5.71 -8.67
CA SER A 139 -27.56 -5.81 -9.35
C SER A 139 -26.73 -4.53 -9.23
N GLU A 140 -27.37 -3.37 -9.39
CA GLU A 140 -26.72 -2.07 -9.22
C GLU A 140 -26.20 -1.89 -7.79
N LEU A 141 -26.96 -2.34 -6.79
CA LEU A 141 -26.62 -2.20 -5.38
C LEU A 141 -25.44 -3.11 -4.97
N ILE A 142 -25.41 -4.34 -5.48
CA ILE A 142 -24.27 -5.26 -5.33
C ILE A 142 -23.00 -4.65 -5.91
N ASP A 143 -23.09 -4.05 -7.11
CA ASP A 143 -21.92 -3.46 -7.76
C ASP A 143 -21.45 -2.18 -7.06
N ILE A 144 -22.36 -1.35 -6.55
CA ILE A 144 -22.03 -0.21 -5.67
C ILE A 144 -21.29 -0.70 -4.41
N LYS A 145 -21.72 -1.80 -3.79
CA LYS A 145 -21.04 -2.35 -2.60
C LYS A 145 -19.63 -2.83 -2.93
N LYS A 146 -19.45 -3.55 -4.04
CA LYS A 146 -18.11 -3.97 -4.51
C LYS A 146 -17.20 -2.78 -4.75
N LEU A 147 -17.73 -1.72 -5.37
CA LEU A 147 -16.98 -0.49 -5.62
C LEU A 147 -16.58 0.21 -4.32
N LYS A 148 -17.48 0.30 -3.32
CA LYS A 148 -17.15 0.87 -2.01
C LYS A 148 -16.03 0.10 -1.30
N ASN A 149 -16.11 -1.22 -1.25
CA ASN A 149 -15.06 -2.05 -0.64
C ASN A 149 -13.72 -1.87 -1.37
N LYS A 150 -13.74 -1.76 -2.71
CA LYS A 150 -12.54 -1.50 -3.52
C LYS A 150 -11.93 -0.15 -3.19
N ILE A 151 -12.75 0.89 -2.98
CA ILE A 151 -12.29 2.23 -2.58
C ILE A 151 -11.62 2.17 -1.21
N GLU A 152 -12.24 1.54 -0.22
CA GLU A 152 -11.66 1.40 1.13
C GLU A 152 -10.32 0.65 1.11
N GLU A 153 -10.21 -0.42 0.31
CA GLU A 153 -8.96 -1.15 0.11
C GLU A 153 -7.88 -0.27 -0.52
N LEU A 154 -8.22 0.48 -1.57
CA LEU A 154 -7.30 1.39 -2.25
C LEU A 154 -6.85 2.55 -1.35
N GLU A 155 -7.74 3.10 -0.53
CA GLU A 155 -7.41 4.14 0.44
C GLU A 155 -6.41 3.62 1.49
N SER A 156 -6.58 2.39 1.96
CA SER A 156 -5.66 1.73 2.88
C SER A 156 -4.27 1.54 2.25
N ILE A 157 -4.22 1.00 1.02
CA ILE A 157 -2.98 0.81 0.26
C ILE A 157 -2.29 2.16 0.03
N TYR A 158 -3.03 3.17 -0.39
CA TYR A 158 -2.51 4.52 -0.62
C TYR A 158 -1.94 5.13 0.66
N GLY A 159 -2.64 4.98 1.80
CA GLY A 159 -2.13 5.41 3.11
C GLY A 159 -0.83 4.72 3.50
N GLY A 160 -0.73 3.41 3.26
CA GLY A 160 0.50 2.62 3.49
C GLY A 160 1.66 3.06 2.61
N ALA A 161 1.40 3.28 1.31
CA ALA A 161 2.39 3.75 0.35
C ALA A 161 2.90 5.16 0.73
N LYS A 162 2.00 6.08 1.08
CA LYS A 162 2.34 7.44 1.52
C LYS A 162 3.25 7.44 2.75
N ASN A 163 2.97 6.59 3.73
CA ASN A 163 3.82 6.45 4.92
C ASN A 163 5.21 5.88 4.59
N THR A 164 5.27 4.95 3.63
CA THR A 164 6.53 4.35 3.18
C THR A 164 7.40 5.38 2.47
N ILE A 165 6.82 6.17 1.56
CA ILE A 165 7.52 7.26 0.87
C ILE A 165 8.09 8.25 1.90
N LYS A 166 7.29 8.67 2.88
CA LYS A 166 7.75 9.59 3.92
C LYS A 166 8.96 9.06 4.70
N LYS A 167 8.95 7.77 5.06
CA LYS A 167 10.11 7.14 5.74
C LYS A 167 11.35 7.12 4.84
N GLN A 168 11.18 6.80 3.57
CA GLN A 168 12.29 6.80 2.60
C GLN A 168 12.87 8.20 2.38
N GLU A 169 12.02 9.24 2.36
CA GLU A 169 12.47 10.63 2.28
C GLU A 169 13.31 11.02 3.51
N GLU A 170 12.87 10.65 4.71
CA GLU A 170 13.61 10.89 5.97
C GLU A 170 14.97 10.15 5.98
N GLU A 171 15.03 8.91 5.50
CA GLU A 171 16.28 8.16 5.35
C GLU A 171 17.21 8.79 4.32
N LEU A 172 16.67 9.24 3.17
CA LEU A 172 17.46 9.88 2.12
C LEU A 172 18.14 11.15 2.62
N ILE A 173 17.45 11.95 3.46
CA ILE A 173 18.03 13.14 4.08
C ILE A 173 19.24 12.75 4.96
N LYS A 174 19.09 11.74 5.81
CA LYS A 174 20.19 11.25 6.68
C LYS A 174 21.39 10.77 5.86
N TYR A 175 21.15 10.03 4.77
CA TYR A 175 22.23 9.57 3.90
C TYR A 175 22.97 10.73 3.22
N LYS A 176 22.25 11.79 2.80
CA LYS A 176 22.86 12.99 2.21
C LYS A 176 23.77 13.70 3.22
N GLU A 177 23.29 13.91 4.45
CA GLU A 177 24.07 14.53 5.52
C GLU A 177 25.33 13.71 5.85
N MET A 178 25.19 12.38 5.96
CA MET A 178 26.32 11.49 6.22
C MET A 178 27.36 11.53 5.09
N HIS A 179 26.90 11.54 3.84
CA HIS A 179 27.77 11.64 2.68
C HIS A 179 28.54 12.98 2.66
N GLU A 180 27.86 14.09 2.94
CA GLU A 180 28.49 15.41 3.00
C GLU A 180 29.55 15.50 4.10
N ASN A 181 29.26 14.96 5.29
CA ASN A 181 30.22 14.88 6.38
C ASN A 181 31.46 14.05 5.99
N LYS A 182 31.26 12.89 5.36
CA LYS A 182 32.38 12.04 4.89
C LYS A 182 33.21 12.72 3.82
N LEU A 183 32.57 13.47 2.92
CA LEU A 183 33.28 14.23 1.89
C LEU A 183 34.16 15.33 2.51
N ASN A 184 33.67 15.99 3.56
CA ASN A 184 34.44 16.99 4.30
C ASN A 184 35.63 16.36 5.05
N GLU A 185 35.43 15.21 5.72
CA GLU A 185 36.51 14.46 6.36
C GLU A 185 37.62 14.09 5.36
N ILE A 186 37.26 13.59 4.17
CA ILE A 186 38.21 13.26 3.11
C ILE A 186 39.01 14.49 2.69
N LYS A 187 38.35 15.62 2.45
CA LYS A 187 39.03 16.88 2.07
C LYS A 187 40.02 17.35 3.14
N GLU A 188 39.67 17.22 4.42
CA GLU A 188 40.57 17.57 5.51
C GLU A 188 41.81 16.66 5.54
N ILE A 189 41.63 15.36 5.33
CA ILE A 189 42.71 14.38 5.27
C ILE A 189 43.62 14.66 4.07
N GLU A 190 43.05 14.89 2.89
CA GLU A 190 43.81 15.23 1.68
C GLU A 190 44.66 16.49 1.87
N LYS A 191 44.08 17.51 2.53
CA LYS A 191 44.81 18.75 2.85
C LYS A 191 45.99 18.48 3.80
N LYS A 192 45.77 17.71 4.88
CA LYS A 192 46.83 17.35 5.83
C LYS A 192 47.98 16.60 5.15
N TYR A 193 47.67 15.57 4.35
CA TYR A 193 48.69 14.83 3.62
C TYR A 193 49.43 15.70 2.60
N SER A 194 48.73 16.59 1.90
CA SER A 194 49.36 17.54 0.97
C SER A 194 50.37 18.46 1.68
N GLU A 195 50.03 18.94 2.87
CA GLU A 195 50.92 19.77 3.70
C GLU A 195 52.12 18.97 4.22
N GLU A 196 51.92 17.74 4.70
CA GLU A 196 53.00 16.87 5.13
C GLU A 196 53.98 16.54 4.00
N VAL A 197 53.48 16.19 2.81
CA VAL A 197 54.32 15.92 1.64
C VAL A 197 55.19 17.13 1.30
N LYS A 198 54.61 18.35 1.26
CA LYS A 198 55.37 19.57 1.03
C LYS A 198 56.46 19.81 2.08
N GLN A 199 56.18 19.51 3.35
CA GLN A 199 57.19 19.61 4.40
C GLN A 199 58.32 18.59 4.21
N TYR A 200 57.99 17.34 3.87
CA TYR A 200 58.99 16.31 3.58
C TYR A 200 59.86 16.68 2.37
N GLU A 201 59.27 17.17 1.29
CA GLU A 201 59.99 17.64 0.10
C GLU A 201 60.94 18.80 0.43
N ALA A 202 60.48 19.80 1.19
CA ALA A 202 61.31 20.92 1.63
C ALA A 202 62.49 20.46 2.51
N ASN A 203 62.23 19.53 3.43
CA ASN A 203 63.27 18.94 4.28
C ASN A 203 64.30 18.13 3.47
N LEU A 204 63.85 17.35 2.49
CA LEU A 204 64.72 16.57 1.61
C LEU A 204 65.62 17.51 0.80
N GLN A 205 65.05 18.56 0.22
CA GLN A 205 65.80 19.56 -0.55
C GLN A 205 66.85 20.26 0.32
N SER A 206 66.50 20.64 1.55
CA SER A 206 67.44 21.26 2.50
C SER A 206 68.60 20.34 2.86
N LYS A 207 68.32 19.05 3.09
CA LYS A 207 69.36 18.03 3.34
C LYS A 207 70.25 17.82 2.12
N GLN A 208 69.67 17.75 0.92
CA GLN A 208 70.43 17.62 -0.32
C GLN A 208 71.38 18.81 -0.52
N ASN A 209 70.87 20.04 -0.34
CA ASN A 209 71.69 21.25 -0.43
C ASN A 209 72.86 21.22 0.58
N SER A 210 72.60 20.73 1.81
CA SER A 210 73.65 20.60 2.85
C SER A 210 74.70 19.56 2.48
N LEU A 211 74.27 18.43 1.90
CA LEU A 211 75.16 17.37 1.42
C LEU A 211 76.04 17.88 0.27
N ASP A 212 75.45 18.57 -0.71
CA ASP A 212 76.18 19.14 -1.84
C ASP A 212 77.24 20.14 -1.37
N GLN A 213 76.90 21.01 -0.41
CA GLN A 213 77.86 21.92 0.22
C GLN A 213 78.99 21.17 0.93
N ALA A 214 78.70 20.10 1.66
CA ALA A 214 79.71 19.28 2.32
C ALA A 214 80.64 18.61 1.29
N CYS A 215 80.10 18.07 0.19
CA CYS A 215 80.89 17.49 -0.90
C CYS A 215 81.81 18.54 -1.55
N ILE A 216 81.33 19.76 -1.79
CA ILE A 216 82.17 20.86 -2.30
C ILE A 216 83.33 21.16 -1.34
N ARG A 217 83.06 21.24 -0.03
CA ARG A 217 84.09 21.47 1.00
C ARG A 217 85.13 20.35 1.04
N ILE A 218 84.70 19.10 0.98
CA ILE A 218 85.58 17.92 0.96
C ILE A 218 86.52 17.98 -0.25
N LYS A 219 85.97 18.19 -1.47
CA LYS A 219 86.78 18.30 -2.69
C LYS A 219 87.83 19.42 -2.60
N LYS A 220 87.47 20.56 -2.00
CA LYS A 220 88.42 21.65 -1.76
C LYS A 220 89.55 21.22 -0.82
N LEU A 221 89.21 20.62 0.32
CA LEU A 221 90.20 20.12 1.28
C LEU A 221 91.11 19.03 0.68
N GLU A 222 90.57 18.13 -0.14
CA GLU A 222 91.36 17.12 -0.87
C GLU A 222 92.38 17.77 -1.81
N SER A 223 91.96 18.81 -2.55
CA SER A 223 92.85 19.60 -3.40
C SER A 223 93.93 20.32 -2.58
N ASP A 224 93.57 20.93 -1.46
CA ASP A 224 94.50 21.63 -0.57
C ASP A 224 95.55 20.65 -0.01
N ILE A 225 95.14 19.45 0.44
CA ILE A 225 96.04 18.40 0.91
C ILE A 225 96.98 17.94 -0.20
N ALA A 226 96.47 17.74 -1.42
CA ALA A 226 97.31 17.35 -2.56
C ALA A 226 98.38 18.41 -2.87
N ASN A 227 98.01 19.69 -2.83
CA ASN A 227 98.94 20.80 -3.00
C ASN A 227 100.02 20.82 -1.91
N ILE A 228 99.64 20.67 -0.64
CA ILE A 228 100.59 20.60 0.48
C ILE A 228 101.59 19.45 0.28
N LYS A 229 101.12 18.26 -0.10
CA LYS A 229 102.01 17.11 -0.38
C LYS A 229 103.00 17.38 -1.51
N ILE A 230 102.55 18.07 -2.56
CA ILE A 230 103.43 18.50 -3.67
C ILE A 230 104.48 19.49 -3.17
N GLU A 231 104.10 20.47 -2.36
CA GLU A 231 105.03 21.44 -1.79
C GLU A 231 106.05 20.79 -0.85
N GLU A 232 105.62 19.87 0.00
CA GLU A 232 106.51 19.08 0.87
C GLU A 232 107.49 18.24 0.06
N ALA A 233 107.02 17.54 -0.98
CA ALA A 233 107.89 16.76 -1.87
C ALA A 233 108.94 17.64 -2.56
N LYS A 234 108.55 18.83 -3.04
CA LYS A 234 109.48 19.83 -3.60
C LYS A 234 110.53 20.28 -2.57
N LYS A 235 110.12 20.55 -1.32
CA LYS A 235 111.04 20.91 -0.23
C LYS A 235 112.04 19.78 0.08
N PHE A 236 111.57 18.53 0.17
CA PHE A 236 112.43 17.36 0.38
C PHE A 236 113.43 17.15 -0.76
N GLN A 237 113.01 17.32 -2.02
CA GLN A 237 113.90 17.22 -3.17
C GLN A 237 114.97 18.32 -3.17
N ASN A 238 114.61 19.57 -2.83
CA ASN A 238 115.55 20.68 -2.66
C ASN A 238 116.54 20.45 -1.51
N LEU A 239 116.10 19.87 -0.39
CA LEU A 239 116.99 19.46 0.70
C LEU A 239 117.95 18.35 0.26
N ARG A 240 117.47 17.34 -0.47
CA ARG A 240 118.30 16.24 -0.98
C ARG A 240 119.40 16.73 -1.94
N LEU A 241 119.09 17.70 -2.81
CA LEU A 241 120.07 18.34 -3.69
C LEU A 241 121.16 19.10 -2.92
N LYS A 242 120.84 19.69 -1.76
CA LYS A 242 121.83 20.36 -0.88
C LYS A 242 122.78 19.41 -0.15
N PHE A 243 122.43 18.13 0.03
CA PHE A 243 123.25 17.15 0.75
C PHE A 243 124.01 16.17 -0.15
N VAL A 244 123.63 16.03 -1.43
CA VAL A 244 124.31 15.13 -2.39
C VAL A 244 125.48 15.83 -3.13
N TYR A 245 125.50 17.17 -3.15
CA TYR A 245 126.69 17.94 -3.53
C TYR A 245 127.20 18.72 -2.32
N PRO A 246 128.15 18.20 -1.52
CA PRO A 246 128.98 19.08 -0.74
C PRO A 246 129.79 19.90 -1.74
N SER A 247 129.66 21.23 -1.66
CA SER A 247 130.53 22.15 -2.38
C SER A 247 131.98 21.79 -2.06
N ILE A 248 132.62 21.07 -2.98
CA ILE A 248 134.06 21.05 -3.13
C ILE A 248 134.47 22.50 -3.38
N GLY A 249 135.40 22.97 -2.56
CA GLY A 249 135.70 24.39 -2.38
C GLY A 249 136.28 25.11 -3.58
N ASN A 250 136.60 26.38 -3.34
CA ASN A 250 137.76 27.05 -3.90
C ASN A 250 138.07 28.28 -3.03
N PHE A 251 139.33 28.29 -2.53
CA PHE A 251 140.21 29.40 -2.13
C PHE A 251 139.63 30.60 -1.36
#